data_AF-A0A399ZYQ9-F1
#
_entry.id   AF-A0A399ZYQ9-F1
#
_cell.length_a   1.000
_cell.length_b   1.000
_cell.length_c   1.000
_cell.angle_alpha   90.00
_cell.angle_beta   90.00
_cell.angle_gamma   90.00
#
_symmetry.space_group_name_H-M   'P 1'
#
loop_
_entity.id
_entity.type
_entity.pdbx_description
1 polymer ?
#
loop_
_entity_poly.entity_id
_entity_poly.type
_entity_poly.pdbx_seq_one_letter_code
_entity_poly.pdbx_strand_id
1 'polypeptide(L)' 'MPAYVTLFNFTEQGLKDIKNTVKRARAAGDAAKGAGGRFIGVWWLLGQYDGIV' A
#
# COMPACT_ATOMS: atom_id res chain seq x y z
N MET A 1 1.08 -1.24 -21.24
CA MET A 1 1.16 -2.27 -20.18
C MET A 1 -0.03 -2.09 -19.26
N PRO A 2 -0.85 -3.12 -19.02
CA PRO A 2 -1.95 -3.03 -18.07
C PRO A 2 -1.39 -2.84 -16.65
N ALA A 3 -1.96 -1.90 -15.91
CA ALA A 3 -1.69 -1.73 -14.48
C ALA A 3 -2.79 -2.46 -13.70
N TYR A 4 -2.37 -3.29 -12.75
CA TYR A 4 -3.30 -3.87 -11.79
C TYR A 4 -3.43 -2.94 -10.61
N VAL A 5 -4.64 -2.89 -10.07
CA VAL A 5 -4.99 -2.00 -8.97
C VAL A 5 -5.57 -2.84 -7.86
N THR A 6 -5.05 -2.68 -6.65
CA THR A 6 -5.57 -3.35 -5.46
C THR A 6 -6.07 -2.32 -4.47
N LEU A 7 -7.33 -2.47 -4.06
CA LEU A 7 -7.91 -1.73 -2.94
C LEU A 7 -7.69 -2.52 -1.67
N PHE A 8 -7.32 -1.84 -0.58
CA PHE A 8 -7.11 -2.49 0.70
C PHE A 8 -7.58 -1.66 1.87
N ASN A 9 -7.82 -2.36 2.97
CA ASN A 9 -8.08 -1.78 4.28
C ASN A 9 -6.95 -2.13 5.25
N PHE A 10 -6.68 -1.23 6.19
CA PHE A 10 -5.78 -1.52 7.29
C PHE A 10 -6.43 -2.50 8.27
N THR A 11 -5.60 -3.38 8.82
CA THR A 11 -5.98 -4.15 10.01
C THR A 11 -6.05 -3.22 11.23
N GLU A 12 -6.68 -3.68 12.31
CA GLU A 12 -6.75 -2.92 13.56
C GLU A 12 -5.37 -2.52 14.09
N GLN A 13 -4.37 -3.40 13.95
CA GLN A 13 -2.98 -3.09 14.28
C GLN A 13 -2.37 -2.05 13.33
N GLY A 14 -2.69 -2.12 12.03
CA GLY A 14 -2.26 -1.15 11.03
C GLY A 14 -2.80 0.26 11.27
N LEU A 15 -4.04 0.35 11.80
CA LEU A 15 -4.70 1.59 12.22
C LEU A 15 -4.05 2.19 13.47
N LYS A 16 -3.73 1.37 14.47
CA LYS A 16 -3.00 1.84 15.68
C LYS A 16 -1.65 2.44 15.33
N ASP A 17 -1.02 1.94 14.27
CA ASP A 17 0.27 2.41 13.75
C ASP A 17 0.14 3.22 12.45
N ILE A 18 -0.88 4.08 12.33
CA ILE A 18 -1.14 4.81 11.09
C ILE A 18 -0.01 5.78 10.70
N LYS A 19 0.76 6.27 11.69
CA LYS A 19 1.89 7.20 11.47
C LYS A 19 3.01 6.58 10.64
N ASN A 20 3.17 5.26 10.71
CA ASN A 20 4.22 4.54 9.98
C ASN A 20 3.74 3.95 8.65
N THR A 21 2.53 4.27 8.18
CA THR A 21 1.96 3.79 6.91
C THR A 21 2.87 4.03 5.72
N VAL A 22 3.46 5.22 5.60
CA VAL A 22 4.39 5.57 4.51
C VAL A 22 5.65 4.69 4.55
N LYS A 23 6.17 4.39 5.74
CA LYS A 23 7.33 3.51 5.90
C LYS A 23 6.99 2.08 5.48
N ARG A 24 5.82 1.57 5.85
CA ARG A 24 5.33 0.24 5.43
C ARG A 24 5.12 0.17 3.92
N ALA A 25 4.53 1.19 3.32
CA ALA A 25 4.32 1.26 1.87
C ALA A 25 5.64 1.22 1.10
N ARG A 26 6.67 1.93 1.56
CA ARG A 26 8.03 1.86 0.98
C ARG A 26 8.64 0.47 1.10
N ALA A 27 8.59 -0.12 2.30
CA ALA A 27 9.10 -1.47 2.53
C ALA A 27 8.40 -2.52 1.64
N ALA A 28 7.07 -2.41 1.49
CA ALA A 28 6.31 -3.26 0.59
C ALA A 28 6.69 -3.06 -0.88
N GLY A 29 6.91 -1.81 -1.31
CA GLY A 29 7.39 -1.50 -2.65
C GLY A 29 8.79 -2.07 -2.94
N ASP A 30 9.69 -2.03 -1.97
CA ASP A 30 11.04 -2.59 -2.13
C ASP A 30 11.02 -4.12 -2.12
N ALA A 31 10.17 -4.74 -1.29
CA ALA A 31 9.92 -6.19 -1.34
C ALA A 31 9.33 -6.62 -2.71
N ALA A 32 8.37 -5.85 -3.24
CA ALA A 32 7.79 -6.10 -4.55
C ALA A 32 8.84 -6.03 -5.66
N LYS A 33 9.75 -5.04 -5.62
CA LYS A 33 10.90 -4.97 -6.54
C LYS A 33 11.80 -6.20 -6.45
N GLY A 34 12.09 -6.67 -5.23
CA GLY A 34 12.86 -7.90 -5.02
C GLY A 34 12.20 -9.14 -5.62
N ALA A 35 10.87 -9.16 -5.67
CA ALA A 35 10.06 -10.21 -6.30
C ALA A 35 9.83 -10.00 -7.81
N GLY A 36 10.42 -8.98 -8.43
CA GLY A 36 10.25 -8.66 -9.86
C GLY A 36 8.98 -7.84 -10.19
N GLY A 37 8.22 -7.44 -9.18
CA GLY A 37 7.07 -6.53 -9.31
C GLY A 37 7.46 -5.06 -9.18
N ARG A 38 6.53 -4.16 -9.51
CA ARG A 38 6.72 -2.72 -9.33
C ARG A 38 5.41 -2.07 -8.89
N PHE A 39 5.45 -1.37 -7.76
CA PHE A 39 4.38 -0.45 -7.40
C PHE A 39 4.51 0.84 -8.20
N ILE A 40 3.43 1.22 -8.87
CA ILE A 40 3.37 2.46 -9.65
C ILE A 40 3.21 3.65 -8.70
N GLY A 41 2.39 3.48 -7.67
CA GLY A 41 2.17 4.45 -6.61
C GLY A 41 1.38 3.81 -5.48
N VAL A 42 1.30 4.52 -4.36
CA VAL A 42 0.39 4.19 -3.26
C VAL A 42 -0.37 5.45 -2.93
N TRP A 43 -1.70 5.39 -2.96
CA TRP A 43 -2.55 6.52 -2.60
C TRP A 43 -3.43 6.17 -1.41
N TRP A 44 -3.52 7.11 -0.47
CA TRP A 44 -4.40 7.00 0.68
C TRP A 44 -5.75 7.60 0.34
N LEU A 45 -6.80 6.84 0.60
CA LEU A 45 -8.16 7.20 0.23
C LEU A 45 -8.95 7.61 1.48
N LEU A 46 -9.94 8.47 1.27
CA LEU A 46 -10.97 8.78 2.25
C LEU A 46 -12.24 8.07 1.77
N GLY A 47 -12.77 7.14 2.57
CA GLY A 47 -13.98 6.39 2.23
C GLY A 47 -13.93 4.94 2.70
N GLN A 48 -14.49 4.04 1.89
CA GLN A 48 -14.62 2.62 2.24
C GLN A 48 -13.29 1.87 2.33
N TYR A 49 -12.27 2.34 1.60
CA TYR A 49 -10.94 1.74 1.56
C TYR A 49 -9.91 2.69 2.13
N ASP A 50 -8.86 2.14 2.74
CA ASP A 50 -7.77 2.93 3.32
C ASP A 50 -6.72 3.30 2.27
N GLY A 51 -6.55 2.47 1.23
CA GLY A 51 -5.57 2.76 0.18
C GLY A 51 -5.72 1.94 -1.10
N ILE A 52 -4.94 2.36 -2.07
CA ILE A 52 -4.83 1.79 -3.42
C ILE A 52 -3.35 1.66 -3.81
N VAL A 53 -2.97 0.53 -4.41
CA VAL A 53 -1.62 0.20 -4.88
C VAL A 53 -1.62 -0.52 -6.22
#